data_AF-A0A093HAE1-F1
#
_entry.id   AF-A0A093HAE1-F1
#
_cell.length_a   1.000
_cell.length_b   1.000
_cell.length_c   1.000
_cell.angle_alpha   90.00
_cell.angle_beta   90.00
_cell.angle_gamma   90.00
#
_symmetry.space_group_name_H-M   'P 1'
#
loop_
_entity.id
_entity.type
_entity.pdbx_description
1 polymer ?
#
loop_
_entity_poly.entity_id
_entity_poly.type
_entity_poly.pdbx_seq_one_letter_code
_entity_poly.pdbx_strand_id
1 'polypeptide(L)'
;QVQCIATLQVGSTQAGYASECGQCFSLSWMPSKPHHHLAAGFYDGTVAIWNLPTKSLLQRVCQPDGSLKLYPFRCFLAHDHAVRSIEWCKANSNFLVTAGNDRKIKFWDLRRLYEPINSIKRFLSTEVAWLLPYNGVTVAQDNCYASYGLCGIHYIDAGYLGFKAYFVAPRKGTVWSISGSDWLNTVAAGDITGELVAAVLPDLAVNPLNIKRPSERRFPVYKADLLPCSPEGGEQALPKTRLYSEMVTKTYIRFRDTDLRSFKNFPSREPMRRMHTQEVKAELSLPRLQLESLHKVRFSPNLDSHGWLVSGGQAGIVRAHCLVGLAS
;
A
#
# COMPACT_ATOMS: atom_id res chain seq x y z
N GLN A 1 14.63 26.71 7.08
CA GLN A 1 14.51 27.06 5.65
C GLN A 1 15.02 25.86 4.87
N VAL A 2 14.22 25.26 3.99
CA VAL A 2 14.66 24.09 3.19
C VAL A 2 15.46 24.62 2.01
N GLN A 3 16.76 24.32 1.96
CA GLN A 3 17.61 24.72 0.85
C GLN A 3 17.48 23.68 -0.28
N CYS A 4 17.12 24.13 -1.47
CA CYS A 4 17.14 23.28 -2.65
C CYS A 4 18.60 23.02 -3.07
N ILE A 5 19.00 21.75 -3.08
CA ILE A 5 20.36 21.34 -3.46
C ILE A 5 20.46 20.89 -4.93
N ALA A 6 19.37 20.37 -5.49
CA ALA A 6 19.29 19.88 -6.86
C ALA A 6 17.84 19.73 -7.30
N THR A 7 17.60 19.91 -8.60
CA THR A 7 16.32 19.67 -9.27
C THR A 7 16.44 18.42 -10.12
N LEU A 8 15.61 17.41 -9.86
CA LEU A 8 15.52 16.20 -10.68
C LEU A 8 14.60 16.46 -11.87
N GLN A 9 15.09 16.27 -13.08
CA GLN A 9 14.33 16.48 -14.31
C GLN A 9 14.45 15.24 -15.19
N VAL A 10 13.35 14.76 -15.76
CA VAL A 10 13.37 13.59 -16.68
C VAL A 10 14.07 13.94 -18.00
N GLY A 11 14.10 15.22 -18.38
CA GLY A 11 14.62 15.69 -19.66
C GLY A 11 13.67 15.37 -20.81
N SER A 12 14.01 15.80 -22.04
CA SER A 12 13.23 15.50 -23.26
C SER A 12 13.53 14.10 -23.81
N THR A 13 14.00 13.17 -22.97
CA THR A 13 14.31 11.79 -23.38
C THR A 13 13.02 10.99 -23.54
N GLN A 14 12.18 11.37 -24.49
CA GLN A 14 11.07 10.55 -24.96
C GLN A 14 11.33 10.18 -26.41
N ALA A 15 11.61 8.91 -26.65
CA ALA A 15 11.43 8.31 -27.96
C ALA A 15 9.92 8.22 -28.24
N GLY A 16 9.34 9.29 -28.79
CA GLY A 16 8.08 9.22 -29.55
C GLY A 16 6.77 9.60 -28.87
N TYR A 17 6.73 10.04 -27.60
CA TYR A 17 5.50 10.53 -26.96
C TYR A 17 5.66 11.93 -26.34
N ALA A 18 4.55 12.48 -25.82
CA ALA A 18 4.33 13.88 -25.45
C ALA A 18 5.54 14.55 -24.78
N SER A 19 5.74 15.86 -25.02
CA SER A 19 6.94 16.58 -24.56
C SER A 19 7.15 16.59 -23.03
N GLU A 20 6.16 16.15 -22.25
CA GLU A 20 6.17 16.15 -20.78
C GLU A 20 5.58 14.86 -20.21
N CYS A 21 6.23 14.31 -19.17
CA CYS A 21 5.74 13.11 -18.46
C CYS A 21 4.49 13.36 -17.58
N GLY A 22 4.11 14.62 -17.40
CA GLY A 22 3.03 15.03 -16.49
C GLY A 22 3.41 14.92 -15.00
N GLN A 23 2.39 14.79 -14.15
CA GLN A 23 2.56 14.78 -12.69
C GLN A 23 3.26 13.51 -12.19
N CYS A 24 4.12 13.65 -11.18
CA CYS A 24 4.72 12.52 -10.46
C CYS A 24 3.73 11.99 -9.42
N PHE A 25 3.45 10.69 -9.46
CA PHE A 25 2.48 10.03 -8.57
C PHE A 25 3.12 9.12 -7.53
N SER A 26 4.34 8.64 -7.80
CA SER A 26 5.02 7.68 -6.94
C SER A 26 6.52 7.91 -6.94
N LEU A 27 7.12 7.71 -5.78
CA LEU A 27 8.55 7.81 -5.55
C LEU A 27 9.00 6.63 -4.72
N SER A 28 10.17 6.09 -5.03
CA SER A 28 10.75 4.98 -4.29
C SER A 28 12.26 5.12 -4.21
N TRP A 29 12.77 5.19 -2.98
CA TRP A 29 14.20 5.20 -2.71
C TRP A 29 14.74 3.77 -2.75
N MET A 30 15.90 3.59 -3.36
CA MET A 30 16.60 2.31 -3.32
C MET A 30 16.90 1.95 -1.86
N PRO A 31 16.47 0.78 -1.37
CA PRO A 31 16.50 0.44 0.05
C PRO A 31 17.91 0.07 0.54
N SER A 32 18.80 -0.32 -0.36
CA SER A 32 20.19 -0.63 -0.02
C SER A 32 20.96 0.66 0.27
N LYS A 33 21.66 0.69 1.42
CA LYS A 33 22.65 1.73 1.70
C LYS A 33 23.70 1.71 0.60
N PRO A 34 24.15 2.88 0.10
CA PRO A 34 23.91 4.25 0.56
C PRO A 34 22.74 5.01 -0.10
N HIS A 35 21.68 4.34 -0.60
CA HIS A 35 20.47 4.97 -1.16
C HIS A 35 20.72 5.86 -2.38
N HIS A 36 21.65 5.46 -3.25
CA HIS A 36 22.06 6.25 -4.41
C HIS A 36 20.98 6.48 -5.47
N HIS A 37 20.02 5.58 -5.58
CA HIS A 37 19.01 5.64 -6.63
C HIS A 37 17.64 6.06 -6.10
N LEU A 38 16.98 6.93 -6.85
CA LEU A 38 15.59 7.30 -6.65
C LEU A 38 14.83 6.97 -7.93
N ALA A 39 13.74 6.21 -7.82
CA ALA A 39 12.80 5.97 -8.91
C ALA A 39 11.56 6.86 -8.74
N ALA A 40 11.04 7.36 -9.85
CA ALA A 40 9.78 8.10 -9.90
C ALA A 40 8.87 7.59 -11.02
N GLY A 41 7.58 7.58 -10.74
CA GLY A 41 6.53 7.18 -11.66
C GLY A 41 5.62 8.35 -12.02
N PHE A 42 5.30 8.47 -13.30
CA PHE A 42 4.62 9.63 -13.87
C PHE A 42 3.22 9.30 -14.43
N TYR A 43 2.48 10.35 -14.79
CA TYR A 43 1.10 10.27 -15.30
C TYR A 43 1.01 9.54 -16.65
N ASP A 44 2.00 9.77 -17.52
CA ASP A 44 2.09 9.17 -18.85
C ASP A 44 2.50 7.68 -18.83
N GLY A 45 2.79 7.12 -17.65
CA GLY A 45 3.25 5.75 -17.51
C GLY A 45 4.77 5.58 -17.54
N THR A 46 5.51 6.68 -17.69
CA THR A 46 6.97 6.70 -17.66
C THR A 46 7.48 6.42 -16.24
N VAL A 47 8.56 5.64 -16.16
CA VAL A 47 9.38 5.49 -14.95
C VAL A 47 10.77 6.00 -15.25
N ALA A 48 11.23 6.93 -14.42
CA ALA A 48 12.58 7.47 -14.49
C ALA A 48 13.34 7.20 -13.20
N ILE A 49 14.65 6.97 -13.32
CA ILE A 49 15.52 6.61 -12.22
C ILE A 49 16.77 7.46 -12.25
N TRP A 50 17.03 8.17 -11.15
CA TRP A 50 18.17 9.05 -10.97
C TRP A 50 19.25 8.37 -10.15
N ASN A 51 20.50 8.64 -10.51
CA ASN A 51 21.66 8.34 -9.69
C ASN A 51 22.13 9.64 -9.03
N LEU A 52 21.82 9.81 -7.76
CA LEU A 52 22.02 11.06 -7.03
C LEU A 52 23.50 11.45 -6.85
N PRO A 53 24.43 10.54 -6.52
CA PRO A 53 25.86 10.87 -6.43
C PRO A 53 26.56 10.95 -7.78
N THR A 54 25.84 10.95 -8.91
CA THR A 54 26.47 10.94 -10.24
C THR A 54 27.40 12.13 -10.43
N LYS A 55 28.60 11.85 -10.96
CA LYS A 55 29.57 12.85 -11.42
C LYS A 55 29.58 13.00 -12.95
N SER A 56 28.68 12.28 -13.63
CA SER A 56 28.57 12.32 -15.09
C SER A 56 28.08 13.69 -15.53
N LEU A 57 28.85 14.37 -16.38
CA LEU A 57 28.50 15.68 -16.95
C LEU A 57 27.22 15.66 -17.78
N LEU A 58 26.84 14.48 -18.30
CA LEU A 58 25.61 14.31 -19.08
C LEU A 58 24.36 14.25 -18.19
N GLN A 59 24.53 13.76 -16.96
CA GLN A 59 23.42 13.63 -16.02
C GLN A 59 23.38 14.81 -15.06
N ARG A 60 24.52 15.41 -14.75
CA ARG A 60 24.65 16.49 -13.78
C ARG A 60 25.03 17.78 -14.49
N VAL A 61 24.07 18.69 -14.59
CA VAL A 61 24.22 19.96 -15.31
C VAL A 61 24.05 21.12 -14.34
N CYS A 62 25.06 21.98 -14.23
CA CYS A 62 24.96 23.24 -13.51
C CYS A 62 24.36 24.30 -14.45
N GLN A 63 23.31 24.96 -14.01
CA GLN A 63 22.67 26.05 -14.74
C GLN A 63 23.39 27.38 -14.49
N PRO A 64 23.19 28.40 -15.35
CA PRO A 64 23.79 29.74 -15.19
C PRO A 64 23.40 30.43 -13.87
N ASP A 65 22.25 30.09 -13.30
CA ASP A 65 21.77 30.57 -11.99
C ASP A 65 22.44 29.86 -10.80
N GLY A 66 23.38 28.95 -11.05
CA GLY A 66 24.05 28.14 -10.03
C GLY A 66 23.24 26.94 -9.55
N SER A 67 22.02 26.73 -10.06
CA SER A 67 21.20 25.57 -9.69
C SER A 67 21.72 24.28 -10.34
N LEU A 68 21.62 23.17 -9.60
CA LEU A 68 22.03 21.86 -10.09
C LEU A 68 20.82 21.10 -10.65
N LYS A 69 20.90 20.65 -11.90
CA LYS A 69 19.92 19.74 -12.50
C LYS A 69 20.49 18.34 -12.66
N LEU A 70 19.70 17.34 -12.28
CA LEU A 70 20.03 15.93 -12.45
C LEU A 70 19.05 15.25 -13.41
N TYR A 71 19.58 14.60 -14.43
CA TYR A 71 18.85 13.80 -15.40
C TYR A 71 18.93 12.30 -15.06
N PRO A 72 17.89 11.52 -15.37
CA PRO A 72 17.84 10.11 -15.03
C PRO A 72 18.87 9.32 -15.85
N PHE A 73 19.39 8.24 -15.27
CA PHE A 73 20.25 7.29 -16.00
C PHE A 73 19.45 6.17 -16.67
N ARG A 74 18.19 5.97 -16.24
CA ARG A 74 17.20 5.10 -16.88
C ARG A 74 15.87 5.84 -16.99
N CYS A 75 15.26 5.76 -18.16
CA CYS A 75 13.91 6.24 -18.42
C CYS A 75 13.25 5.25 -19.38
N PHE A 76 12.07 4.75 -19.04
CA PHE A 76 11.35 3.78 -19.86
C PHE A 76 9.84 3.87 -19.63
N LEU A 77 9.07 3.49 -20.66
CA LEU A 77 7.62 3.45 -20.58
C LEU A 77 7.19 2.15 -19.88
N ALA A 78 6.81 2.27 -18.60
CA ALA A 78 6.42 1.10 -17.81
C ALA A 78 4.95 0.74 -18.00
N HIS A 79 4.06 1.72 -18.16
CA HIS A 79 2.61 1.53 -18.20
C HIS A 79 1.96 2.37 -19.31
N ASP A 80 0.72 2.00 -19.67
CA ASP A 80 -0.08 2.76 -20.65
C ASP A 80 -0.81 3.97 -19.99
N HIS A 81 -0.74 4.06 -18.66
CA HIS A 81 -1.37 5.08 -17.82
C HIS A 81 -0.52 5.34 -16.56
N ALA A 82 -0.96 6.29 -15.73
CA ALA A 82 -0.26 6.76 -14.54
C ALA A 82 0.29 5.64 -13.65
N VAL A 83 1.58 5.75 -13.30
CA VAL A 83 2.27 4.84 -12.39
C VAL A 83 1.95 5.23 -10.95
N ARG A 84 1.06 4.48 -10.31
CA ARG A 84 0.51 4.77 -8.99
C ARG A 84 1.42 4.33 -7.84
N SER A 85 2.17 3.26 -8.03
CA SER A 85 3.05 2.72 -7.00
C SER A 85 4.33 2.17 -7.63
N ILE A 86 5.46 2.42 -6.96
CA ILE A 86 6.76 1.87 -7.29
C ILE A 86 7.39 1.40 -6.00
N GLU A 87 7.93 0.18 -6.02
CA GLU A 87 8.68 -0.35 -4.90
C GLU A 87 9.89 -1.13 -5.37
N TRP A 88 11.02 -0.89 -4.72
CA TRP A 88 12.24 -1.63 -4.97
C TRP A 88 12.23 -2.96 -4.21
N CYS A 89 12.83 -3.99 -4.81
CA CYS A 89 13.16 -5.18 -4.07
C CYS A 89 14.20 -4.85 -2.99
N LYS A 90 13.89 -5.16 -1.73
CA LYS A 90 14.78 -4.90 -0.60
C LYS A 90 16.03 -5.78 -0.60
N ALA A 91 15.94 -6.97 -1.19
CA ALA A 91 17.06 -7.92 -1.26
C ALA A 91 18.03 -7.64 -2.41
N ASN A 92 17.55 -7.07 -3.53
CA ASN A 92 18.38 -6.81 -4.70
C ASN A 92 17.94 -5.54 -5.43
N SER A 93 18.85 -4.57 -5.44
CA SER A 93 18.68 -3.24 -6.02
C SER A 93 18.44 -3.19 -7.53
N ASN A 94 18.57 -4.30 -8.25
CA ASN A 94 18.27 -4.35 -9.68
C ASN A 94 16.79 -4.63 -9.97
N PHE A 95 16.02 -5.06 -8.98
CA PHE A 95 14.62 -5.39 -9.18
C PHE A 95 13.69 -4.33 -8.59
N LEU A 96 12.63 -4.04 -9.32
CA LEU A 96 11.56 -3.15 -8.88
C LEU A 96 10.22 -3.65 -9.40
N VAL A 97 9.16 -3.29 -8.68
CA VAL A 97 7.77 -3.48 -9.09
C VAL A 97 7.15 -2.13 -9.40
N THR A 98 6.29 -2.11 -10.41
CA THR A 98 5.46 -0.95 -10.74
C THR A 98 4.00 -1.38 -10.83
N ALA A 99 3.10 -0.55 -10.33
CA ALA A 99 1.67 -0.73 -10.49
C ALA A 99 1.04 0.54 -11.10
N GLY A 100 0.25 0.36 -12.14
CA GLY A 100 -0.33 1.44 -12.92
C GLY A 100 -1.85 1.43 -12.95
N ASN A 101 -2.41 2.56 -13.39
CA ASN A 101 -3.85 2.69 -13.66
C ASN A 101 -4.33 1.86 -14.86
N ASP A 102 -3.41 1.28 -15.64
CA ASP A 102 -3.69 0.30 -16.69
C ASP A 102 -4.09 -1.09 -16.15
N ARG A 103 -4.20 -1.21 -14.81
CA ARG A 103 -4.55 -2.43 -14.06
C ARG A 103 -3.47 -3.52 -14.16
N LYS A 104 -2.25 -3.14 -14.55
CA LYS A 104 -1.11 -4.03 -14.62
C LYS A 104 -0.19 -3.81 -13.43
N ILE A 105 0.39 -4.90 -12.96
CA ILE A 105 1.52 -4.93 -12.04
C ILE A 105 2.66 -5.59 -12.80
N LYS A 106 3.79 -4.90 -12.90
CA LYS A 106 4.95 -5.35 -13.67
C LYS A 106 6.17 -5.43 -12.78
N PHE A 107 6.92 -6.51 -12.93
CA PHE A 107 8.22 -6.72 -12.29
C PHE A 107 9.31 -6.46 -13.30
N TRP A 108 10.34 -5.71 -12.90
CA TRP A 108 11.37 -5.22 -13.80
C TRP A 108 12.75 -5.59 -13.28
N ASP A 109 13.66 -5.88 -14.21
CA ASP A 109 15.10 -5.92 -13.97
C ASP A 109 15.74 -4.70 -14.63
N LEU A 110 16.44 -3.87 -13.85
CA LEU A 110 17.15 -2.69 -14.37
C LEU A 110 18.21 -3.01 -15.43
N ARG A 111 18.65 -4.27 -15.48
CA ARG A 111 19.60 -4.77 -16.48
C ARG A 111 18.91 -5.08 -17.81
N ARG A 112 17.58 -5.29 -17.80
CA ARG A 112 16.74 -5.66 -18.95
C ARG A 112 15.39 -4.92 -18.89
N LEU A 113 15.35 -3.70 -19.43
CA LEU A 113 14.17 -2.83 -19.36
C LEU A 113 13.24 -2.89 -20.59
N TYR A 114 13.64 -3.57 -21.67
CA TYR A 114 12.81 -3.66 -22.87
C TYR A 114 11.57 -4.54 -22.69
N GLU A 115 11.58 -5.43 -21.70
CA GLU A 115 10.42 -6.20 -21.29
C GLU A 115 10.41 -6.38 -19.77
N PRO A 116 9.23 -6.41 -19.13
CA PRO A 116 9.12 -6.79 -17.74
C PRO A 116 9.37 -8.29 -17.58
N ILE A 117 9.94 -8.70 -16.45
CA ILE A 117 10.10 -10.11 -16.04
C ILE A 117 8.75 -10.80 -16.02
N ASN A 118 7.76 -10.10 -15.47
CA ASN A 118 6.39 -10.59 -15.36
C ASN A 118 5.43 -9.40 -15.41
N SER A 119 4.27 -9.61 -16.02
CA SER A 119 3.24 -8.59 -16.20
C SER A 119 1.87 -9.19 -15.94
N ILE A 120 1.26 -8.79 -14.83
CA ILE A 120 0.00 -9.36 -14.35
C ILE A 120 -1.08 -8.29 -14.45
N LYS A 121 -2.11 -8.55 -15.26
CA LYS A 121 -3.30 -7.69 -15.38
C LYS A 121 -4.46 -8.30 -14.63
N ARG A 122 -4.79 -7.76 -13.46
CA ARG A 122 -5.87 -8.34 -12.63
C ARG A 122 -6.65 -7.33 -11.79
N PHE A 123 -6.02 -6.28 -11.29
CA PHE A 123 -6.64 -5.36 -10.33
C PHE A 123 -6.17 -3.92 -10.57
N LEU A 124 -6.97 -2.94 -10.16
CA LEU A 124 -6.45 -1.60 -9.91
C LEU A 124 -5.82 -1.59 -8.51
N SER A 125 -4.51 -1.37 -8.45
CA SER A 125 -3.76 -1.40 -7.19
C SER A 125 -3.70 -0.01 -6.57
N THR A 126 -4.07 0.10 -5.29
CA THR A 126 -3.97 1.36 -4.54
C THR A 126 -2.55 1.55 -4.02
N GLU A 127 -1.98 0.49 -3.46
CA GLU A 127 -0.64 0.47 -2.88
C GLU A 127 -0.05 -0.95 -2.90
N VAL A 128 1.28 -1.03 -2.91
CA VAL A 128 2.06 -2.28 -2.95
C VAL A 128 3.06 -2.28 -1.80
N ALA A 129 3.33 -3.47 -1.24
CA ALA A 129 4.36 -3.70 -0.23
C ALA A 129 5.16 -4.99 -0.53
N TRP A 130 6.47 -4.85 -0.61
CA TRP A 130 7.48 -5.87 -0.88
C TRP A 130 8.26 -6.11 0.41
N LEU A 131 8.01 -7.27 1.02
CA LEU A 131 8.74 -7.66 2.21
C LEU A 131 10.05 -8.36 1.85
N LEU A 132 11.11 -8.08 2.62
CA LEU A 132 12.46 -8.56 2.37
C LEU A 132 12.56 -10.08 2.14
N PRO A 133 11.91 -10.96 2.94
CA PRO A 133 12.05 -12.40 2.73
C PRO A 133 11.25 -12.95 1.55
N TYR A 134 10.45 -12.11 0.85
CA TYR A 134 9.58 -12.57 -0.22
C TYR A 134 10.09 -12.21 -1.62
N ASN A 135 9.90 -13.16 -2.55
CA ASN A 135 10.16 -12.98 -3.98
C ASN A 135 9.00 -12.31 -4.71
N GLY A 136 8.00 -11.84 -3.97
CA GLY A 136 6.77 -11.26 -4.50
C GLY A 136 6.26 -10.15 -3.60
N VAL A 137 5.16 -9.56 -4.02
CA VAL A 137 4.60 -8.36 -3.41
C VAL A 137 3.20 -8.61 -2.89
N THR A 138 2.87 -7.94 -1.81
CA THR A 138 1.50 -7.82 -1.33
C THR A 138 0.85 -6.57 -1.90
N VAL A 139 -0.40 -6.70 -2.33
CA VAL A 139 -1.09 -5.69 -3.13
C VAL A 139 -2.43 -5.38 -2.51
N ALA A 140 -2.66 -4.09 -2.24
CA ALA A 140 -3.96 -3.56 -1.90
C ALA A 140 -4.74 -3.18 -3.17
N GLN A 141 -6.05 -3.37 -3.13
CA GLN A 141 -6.91 -3.32 -4.30
C GLN A 141 -8.09 -2.39 -4.11
N ASP A 142 -8.47 -1.78 -5.23
CA ASP A 142 -9.75 -1.10 -5.35
C ASP A 142 -10.86 -2.12 -5.65
N ASN A 143 -11.92 -2.08 -4.85
CA ASN A 143 -13.04 -3.00 -4.98
C ASN A 143 -13.84 -2.79 -6.28
N CYS A 144 -13.81 -1.58 -6.86
CA CYS A 144 -14.55 -1.27 -8.09
C CYS A 144 -14.03 -2.05 -9.30
N TYR A 145 -12.77 -2.49 -9.26
CA TYR A 145 -12.10 -3.20 -10.34
C TYR A 145 -11.81 -4.67 -10.01
N ALA A 146 -12.18 -5.12 -8.82
CA ALA A 146 -12.02 -6.52 -8.42
C ALA A 146 -13.25 -7.34 -8.88
N SER A 147 -13.00 -8.54 -9.40
CA SER A 147 -14.09 -9.46 -9.71
C SER A 147 -14.83 -9.88 -8.43
N TYR A 148 -16.09 -10.28 -8.57
CA TYR A 148 -16.91 -10.72 -7.44
C TYR A 148 -16.20 -11.80 -6.63
N GLY A 149 -16.14 -11.61 -5.31
CA GLY A 149 -15.48 -12.53 -4.38
C GLY A 149 -13.95 -12.45 -4.39
N LEU A 150 -13.34 -11.61 -5.24
CA LEU A 150 -11.89 -11.44 -5.29
C LEU A 150 -11.34 -10.17 -4.62
N CYS A 151 -12.19 -9.40 -3.96
CA CYS A 151 -11.78 -8.18 -3.27
C CYS A 151 -10.92 -8.47 -2.04
N GLY A 152 -9.81 -7.75 -1.88
CA GLY A 152 -8.97 -7.84 -0.69
C GLY A 152 -7.49 -7.60 -0.96
N ILE A 153 -6.67 -8.14 -0.07
CA ILE A 153 -5.21 -8.11 -0.14
C ILE A 153 -4.74 -9.42 -0.75
N HIS A 154 -3.89 -9.32 -1.77
CA HIS A 154 -3.33 -10.48 -2.45
C HIS A 154 -1.81 -10.47 -2.36
N TYR A 155 -1.24 -11.66 -2.29
CA TYR A 155 0.18 -11.86 -2.57
C TYR A 155 0.35 -12.27 -4.02
N ILE A 156 1.33 -11.68 -4.69
CA ILE A 156 1.67 -11.93 -6.09
C ILE A 156 3.16 -12.23 -6.18
N ASP A 157 3.50 -13.42 -6.65
CA ASP A 157 4.88 -13.80 -6.91
C ASP A 157 5.45 -13.04 -8.12
N ALA A 158 6.73 -12.67 -8.07
CA ALA A 158 7.39 -12.05 -9.23
C ALA A 158 7.50 -12.98 -10.45
N GLY A 159 7.19 -14.28 -10.29
CA GLY A 159 7.31 -15.31 -11.32
C GLY A 159 8.52 -16.21 -11.12
N TYR A 160 9.26 -16.06 -10.02
CA TYR A 160 10.43 -16.88 -9.72
C TYR A 160 10.04 -18.26 -9.18
N LEU A 161 9.12 -18.31 -8.20
CA LEU A 161 8.62 -19.57 -7.64
C LEU A 161 7.40 -20.10 -8.41
N GLY A 162 6.75 -19.23 -9.20
CA GLY A 162 5.57 -19.61 -9.98
C GLY A 162 4.34 -19.86 -9.12
N PHE A 163 4.31 -19.36 -7.88
CA PHE A 163 3.15 -19.47 -7.01
C PHE A 163 1.96 -18.71 -7.59
N LYS A 164 0.79 -19.37 -7.59
CA LYS A 164 -0.47 -18.69 -7.93
C LYS A 164 -0.76 -17.62 -6.88
N ALA A 165 -1.19 -16.45 -7.35
CA ALA A 165 -1.59 -15.37 -6.45
C ALA A 165 -2.72 -15.82 -5.52
N TYR A 166 -2.59 -15.55 -4.23
CA TYR A 166 -3.50 -16.01 -3.18
C TYR A 166 -3.93 -14.85 -2.26
N PHE A 167 -5.00 -15.08 -1.50
CA PHE A 167 -5.52 -14.12 -0.53
C PHE A 167 -4.67 -14.05 0.73
N VAL A 168 -4.09 -12.87 0.98
CA VAL A 168 -3.52 -12.54 2.29
C VAL A 168 -4.65 -12.16 3.25
N ALA A 169 -5.63 -11.37 2.81
CA ALA A 169 -6.84 -11.09 3.57
C ALA A 169 -8.00 -10.68 2.63
N PRO A 170 -9.09 -11.47 2.50
CA PRO A 170 -10.31 -11.01 1.84
C PRO A 170 -10.89 -9.77 2.52
N ARG A 171 -11.29 -8.77 1.73
CA ARG A 171 -11.99 -7.56 2.21
C ARG A 171 -13.09 -7.19 1.23
N LYS A 172 -14.26 -6.79 1.70
CA LYS A 172 -15.36 -6.36 0.82
C LYS A 172 -15.15 -4.95 0.26
N GLY A 173 -14.55 -4.07 1.06
CA GLY A 173 -14.28 -2.67 0.71
C GLY A 173 -12.93 -2.47 0.02
N THR A 174 -12.77 -1.30 -0.60
CA THR A 174 -11.47 -0.82 -1.10
C THR A 174 -10.46 -0.77 0.03
N VAL A 175 -9.30 -1.37 -0.21
CA VAL A 175 -8.15 -1.29 0.69
C VAL A 175 -7.32 -0.10 0.23
N TRP A 176 -7.26 0.96 1.02
CA TRP A 176 -6.62 2.22 0.62
C TRP A 176 -5.11 2.19 0.76
N SER A 177 -4.61 1.51 1.80
CA SER A 177 -3.20 1.49 2.13
C SER A 177 -2.78 0.15 2.73
N ILE A 178 -1.54 -0.22 2.42
CA ILE A 178 -0.89 -1.43 2.89
C ILE A 178 0.53 -1.08 3.35
N SER A 179 0.98 -1.71 4.42
CA SER A 179 2.35 -1.58 4.92
C SER A 179 2.84 -2.93 5.40
N GLY A 180 4.02 -3.35 4.94
CA GLY A 180 4.72 -4.52 5.47
C GLY A 180 5.70 -4.14 6.58
N SER A 181 5.85 -5.03 7.56
CA SER A 181 6.95 -5.03 8.53
C SER A 181 7.82 -6.26 8.28
N ASP A 182 9.07 -6.03 7.90
CA ASP A 182 10.04 -7.11 7.67
C ASP A 182 10.39 -7.83 8.98
N TRP A 183 10.37 -7.11 10.11
CA TRP A 183 10.66 -7.64 11.44
C TRP A 183 9.60 -8.62 11.94
N LEU A 184 8.32 -8.30 11.71
CA LEU A 184 7.19 -9.11 12.17
C LEU A 184 6.68 -10.08 11.13
N ASN A 185 7.27 -10.09 9.93
CA ASN A 185 6.75 -10.83 8.77
C ASN A 185 5.24 -10.61 8.55
N THR A 186 4.79 -9.37 8.76
CA THR A 186 3.37 -9.02 8.87
C THR A 186 3.03 -7.87 7.95
N VAL A 187 1.84 -7.93 7.37
CA VAL A 187 1.28 -6.86 6.55
C VAL A 187 0.05 -6.30 7.22
N ALA A 188 -0.02 -4.98 7.35
CA ALA A 188 -1.17 -4.26 7.87
C ALA A 188 -1.84 -3.46 6.77
N ALA A 189 -3.15 -3.37 6.82
CA ALA A 189 -3.94 -2.65 5.83
C ALA A 189 -5.16 -1.98 6.43
N GLY A 190 -5.47 -0.79 5.90
CA GLY A 190 -6.65 -0.01 6.24
C GLY A 190 -7.62 0.01 5.07
N ASP A 191 -8.90 -0.07 5.37
CA ASP A 191 -9.95 -0.09 4.36
C ASP A 191 -10.99 1.01 4.51
N ILE A 192 -11.85 1.13 3.48
CA ILE A 192 -12.97 2.07 3.46
C ILE A 192 -13.99 1.84 4.57
N THR A 193 -14.05 0.64 5.15
CA THR A 193 -15.01 0.31 6.20
C THR A 193 -14.54 0.75 7.59
N GLY A 194 -13.31 1.26 7.71
CA GLY A 194 -12.72 1.65 8.99
C GLY A 194 -12.08 0.51 9.78
N GLU A 195 -11.84 -0.64 9.15
CA GLU A 195 -11.13 -1.75 9.79
C GLU A 195 -9.63 -1.68 9.50
N LEU A 196 -8.82 -1.74 10.56
CA LEU A 196 -7.39 -1.96 10.47
C LEU A 196 -7.12 -3.44 10.73
N VAL A 197 -6.63 -4.16 9.74
CA VAL A 197 -6.29 -5.58 9.84
C VAL A 197 -4.79 -5.77 9.68
N ALA A 198 -4.24 -6.74 10.39
CA ALA A 198 -2.88 -7.22 10.19
C ALA A 198 -2.89 -8.73 9.91
N ALA A 199 -1.99 -9.17 9.04
CA ALA A 199 -1.89 -10.54 8.57
C ALA A 199 -0.43 -10.98 8.57
N VAL A 200 -0.13 -12.05 9.30
CA VAL A 200 1.21 -12.68 9.27
C VAL A 200 1.32 -13.47 7.98
N LEU A 201 2.35 -13.17 7.19
CA LEU A 201 2.58 -13.88 5.96
C LEU A 201 3.19 -15.27 6.23
N PRO A 202 2.89 -16.26 5.37
CA PRO A 202 3.41 -17.60 5.51
C PRO A 202 4.88 -17.71 5.13
N ASP A 203 5.57 -18.65 5.76
CA ASP A 203 6.91 -19.03 5.33
C ASP A 203 6.87 -19.56 3.89
N LEU A 204 7.70 -18.99 3.01
CA LEU A 204 7.82 -19.38 1.61
C LEU A 204 8.48 -20.75 1.41
N ALA A 205 9.10 -21.33 2.44
CA ALA A 205 9.52 -22.74 2.42
C ALA A 205 8.33 -23.70 2.20
N VAL A 206 7.10 -23.25 2.53
CA VAL A 206 5.87 -23.99 2.27
C VAL A 206 5.10 -23.29 1.16
N ASN A 207 4.65 -24.05 0.16
CA ASN A 207 3.76 -23.50 -0.87
C ASN A 207 2.54 -22.85 -0.19
N PRO A 208 2.24 -21.56 -0.44
CA PRO A 208 1.15 -20.87 0.23
C PRO A 208 -0.23 -21.52 0.03
N LEU A 209 -0.42 -22.30 -1.03
CA LEU A 209 -1.67 -23.05 -1.25
C LEU A 209 -1.89 -24.18 -0.23
N ASN A 210 -0.82 -24.65 0.42
CA ASN A 210 -0.86 -25.75 1.39
C ASN A 210 -1.02 -25.25 2.83
N ILE A 211 -1.19 -23.95 3.04
CA ILE A 211 -1.35 -23.37 4.37
C ILE A 211 -2.68 -23.84 4.95
N LYS A 212 -2.60 -24.57 6.07
CA LYS A 212 -3.78 -24.88 6.88
C LYS A 212 -4.23 -23.62 7.62
N ARG A 213 -5.55 -23.38 7.62
CA ARG A 213 -6.23 -22.33 8.41
C ARG A 213 -5.70 -20.91 8.16
N PRO A 214 -5.80 -20.39 6.92
CA PRO A 214 -5.34 -19.03 6.58
C PRO A 214 -6.08 -17.93 7.36
N SER A 215 -7.29 -18.21 7.87
CA SER A 215 -8.04 -17.31 8.75
C SER A 215 -7.36 -17.03 10.09
N GLU A 216 -6.59 -17.97 10.65
CA GLU A 216 -5.94 -17.83 11.96
C GLU A 216 -4.70 -16.93 11.90
N ARG A 217 -4.19 -16.63 10.70
CA ARG A 217 -3.02 -15.76 10.47
C ARG A 217 -3.36 -14.28 10.38
N ARG A 218 -4.65 -13.94 10.46
CA ARG A 218 -5.19 -12.60 10.23
C ARG A 218 -5.91 -12.15 11.47
N PHE A 219 -5.70 -10.91 11.87
CA PHE A 219 -6.25 -10.38 13.11
C PHE A 219 -6.61 -8.90 12.94
N PRO A 220 -7.80 -8.49 13.40
CA PRO A 220 -8.18 -7.09 13.41
C PRO A 220 -7.41 -6.38 14.52
N VAL A 221 -6.75 -5.27 14.21
CA VAL A 221 -6.10 -4.39 15.20
C VAL A 221 -7.14 -3.53 15.90
N TYR A 222 -7.99 -2.86 15.12
CA TYR A 222 -9.17 -2.17 15.62
C TYR A 222 -10.21 -1.98 14.52
N LYS A 223 -11.43 -1.62 14.94
CA LYS A 223 -12.50 -1.17 14.05
C LYS A 223 -12.95 0.25 14.44
N ALA A 224 -12.99 1.16 13.47
CA ALA A 224 -13.67 2.44 13.59
C ALA A 224 -15.11 2.28 13.09
N ASP A 225 -16.08 2.47 13.97
CA ASP A 225 -17.50 2.43 13.63
C ASP A 225 -18.08 3.84 13.69
N LEU A 226 -18.73 4.27 12.61
CA LEU A 226 -19.51 5.51 12.59
C LEU A 226 -20.91 5.24 13.15
N LEU A 227 -21.31 5.99 14.17
CA LEU A 227 -22.57 5.81 14.88
C LEU A 227 -23.31 7.14 15.00
N PRO A 228 -24.65 7.15 15.00
CA PRO A 228 -25.43 8.37 15.20
C PRO A 228 -25.32 8.87 16.65
N CYS A 229 -25.26 10.20 16.82
CA CYS A 229 -25.37 10.86 18.11
C CYS A 229 -26.84 10.90 18.53
N SER A 230 -27.28 9.97 19.38
CA SER A 230 -28.60 10.02 20.03
C SER A 230 -28.43 10.25 21.54
N PRO A 231 -29.18 11.18 22.15
CA PRO A 231 -29.33 11.25 23.61
C PRO A 231 -30.33 10.21 24.16
N GLU A 232 -31.14 9.57 23.32
CA GLU A 232 -32.20 8.64 23.75
C GLU A 232 -32.18 7.34 22.92
N GLY A 233 -32.35 6.20 23.60
CA GLY A 233 -31.98 4.84 23.18
C GLY A 233 -32.76 4.20 22.02
N GLY A 234 -32.91 4.89 20.89
CA GLY A 234 -33.42 4.33 19.63
C GLY A 234 -32.34 4.13 18.56
N GLU A 235 -32.34 2.99 17.88
CA GLU A 235 -31.52 2.74 16.69
C GLU A 235 -31.98 3.63 15.52
N GLN A 236 -31.34 4.80 15.34
CA GLN A 236 -31.54 5.62 14.15
C GLN A 236 -30.54 5.26 13.05
N ALA A 237 -31.01 5.28 11.79
CA ALA A 237 -30.14 5.06 10.63
C ALA A 237 -29.14 6.21 10.46
N LEU A 238 -27.94 5.90 9.96
CA LEU A 238 -26.92 6.91 9.66
C LEU A 238 -27.43 7.93 8.63
N PRO A 239 -27.12 9.24 8.80
CA PRO A 239 -27.56 10.25 7.84
C PRO A 239 -26.95 9.98 6.46
N LYS A 240 -27.79 10.00 5.41
CA LYS A 240 -27.39 9.81 4.01
C LYS A 240 -26.91 11.12 3.39
N THR A 241 -25.95 11.78 4.02
CA THR A 241 -25.34 13.02 3.52
C THR A 241 -23.88 12.79 3.12
N ARG A 242 -23.41 13.59 2.17
CA ARG A 242 -22.00 13.67 1.77
C ARG A 242 -21.30 14.91 2.35
N LEU A 243 -22.05 15.79 3.02
CA LEU A 243 -21.53 17.01 3.60
C LEU A 243 -20.89 16.72 4.95
N TYR A 244 -19.63 17.14 5.09
CA TYR A 244 -18.84 16.94 6.31
C TYR A 244 -19.48 17.62 7.53
N SER A 245 -19.92 18.87 7.38
CA SER A 245 -20.52 19.68 8.45
C SER A 245 -21.78 19.04 9.05
N GLU A 246 -22.64 18.46 8.21
CA GLU A 246 -23.85 17.76 8.64
C GLU A 246 -23.54 16.42 9.27
N MET A 247 -22.50 15.73 8.79
CA MET A 247 -22.14 14.41 9.30
C MET A 247 -21.58 14.47 10.71
N VAL A 248 -20.65 15.41 10.97
CA VAL A 248 -19.97 15.52 12.27
C VAL A 248 -20.92 15.97 13.39
N THR A 249 -21.96 16.73 13.08
CA THR A 249 -22.94 17.17 14.10
C THR A 249 -23.87 16.04 14.55
N LYS A 250 -24.10 15.04 13.68
CA LYS A 250 -25.08 13.97 13.90
C LYS A 250 -24.45 12.61 14.19
N THR A 251 -23.13 12.49 14.14
CA THR A 251 -22.44 11.20 14.29
C THR A 251 -21.16 11.33 15.11
N TYR A 252 -20.75 10.22 15.70
CA TYR A 252 -19.45 10.06 16.35
C TYR A 252 -18.78 8.78 15.89
N ILE A 253 -17.46 8.73 16.03
CA ILE A 253 -16.66 7.54 15.71
C ILE A 253 -16.35 6.81 17.00
N ARG A 254 -16.79 5.55 17.08
CA ARG A 254 -16.39 4.63 18.15
C ARG A 254 -15.28 3.72 17.66
N PHE A 255 -14.12 3.80 18.30
CA PHE A 255 -13.05 2.86 18.06
C PHE A 255 -13.19 1.65 18.98
N ARG A 256 -13.15 0.45 18.38
CA ARG A 256 -13.19 -0.84 19.07
C ARG A 256 -11.85 -1.53 18.86
N ASP A 257 -10.97 -1.40 19.84
CA ASP A 257 -9.63 -1.98 19.82
C ASP A 257 -9.67 -3.48 20.14
N THR A 258 -8.78 -4.24 19.51
CA THR A 258 -8.58 -5.65 19.81
C THR A 258 -7.41 -5.81 20.77
N ASP A 259 -7.61 -6.60 21.84
CA ASP A 259 -6.50 -6.98 22.70
C ASP A 259 -5.58 -7.99 21.98
N LEU A 260 -4.43 -7.49 21.52
CA LEU A 260 -3.37 -8.25 20.84
C LEU A 260 -2.19 -8.59 21.77
N ARG A 261 -2.36 -8.54 23.10
CA ARG A 261 -1.32 -8.96 24.07
C ARG A 261 -1.28 -10.48 24.26
N SER A 262 -2.35 -11.18 23.94
CA SER A 262 -2.45 -12.64 24.05
C SER A 262 -3.31 -13.22 22.93
N PHE A 263 -2.93 -14.37 22.40
CA PHE A 263 -3.68 -15.10 21.36
C PHE A 263 -4.46 -16.32 21.89
N LYS A 264 -4.59 -16.47 23.21
CA LYS A 264 -5.42 -17.54 23.79
C LYS A 264 -6.89 -17.38 23.39
N ASN A 265 -7.50 -18.44 22.87
CA ASN A 265 -8.89 -18.47 22.38
C ASN A 265 -9.20 -17.33 21.39
N PHE A 266 -8.20 -16.88 20.62
CA PHE A 266 -8.32 -15.73 19.74
C PHE A 266 -9.42 -15.86 18.68
N PRO A 267 -9.60 -17.02 17.99
CA PRO A 267 -10.65 -17.16 16.99
C PRO A 267 -12.08 -16.99 17.52
N SER A 268 -12.31 -17.28 18.81
CA SER A 268 -13.62 -17.13 19.44
C SER A 268 -13.93 -15.72 19.93
N ARG A 269 -12.95 -14.80 19.95
CA ARG A 269 -13.14 -13.43 20.46
C ARG A 269 -14.08 -12.63 19.54
N GLU A 270 -14.81 -11.69 20.13
CA GLU A 270 -15.76 -10.82 19.40
C GLU A 270 -15.13 -10.12 18.20
N PRO A 271 -13.92 -9.50 18.29
CA PRO A 271 -13.33 -8.82 17.15
C PRO A 271 -13.06 -9.76 15.97
N MET A 272 -12.62 -10.99 16.25
CA MET A 272 -12.39 -12.01 15.23
C MET A 272 -13.70 -12.46 14.58
N ARG A 273 -14.72 -12.78 15.39
CA ARG A 273 -16.03 -13.17 14.86
C ARG A 273 -16.65 -12.06 14.00
N ARG A 274 -16.49 -10.80 14.40
CA ARG A 274 -16.92 -9.63 13.64
C ARG A 274 -16.20 -9.54 12.30
N MET A 275 -14.87 -9.62 12.28
CA MET A 275 -14.07 -9.59 11.05
C MET A 275 -14.55 -10.67 10.07
N HIS A 276 -14.64 -11.92 10.51
CA HIS A 276 -15.11 -13.04 9.65
C HIS A 276 -16.54 -12.83 9.14
N THR A 277 -17.42 -12.29 9.97
CA THR A 277 -18.80 -11.98 9.56
C THR A 277 -18.81 -10.88 8.51
N GLN A 278 -17.97 -9.85 8.65
CA GLN A 278 -17.85 -8.76 7.67
C GLN A 278 -17.23 -9.23 6.34
N GLU A 279 -16.27 -10.15 6.38
CA GLU A 279 -15.70 -10.74 5.16
C GLU A 279 -16.75 -11.44 4.29
N VAL A 280 -17.75 -12.05 4.91
CA VAL A 280 -18.82 -12.78 4.20
C VAL A 280 -20.01 -11.87 3.89
N LYS A 281 -20.52 -11.17 4.91
CA LYS A 281 -21.83 -10.50 4.92
C LYS A 281 -21.77 -8.97 4.89
N ALA A 282 -20.61 -8.33 4.89
CA ALA A 282 -20.59 -6.86 4.92
C ALA A 282 -21.21 -6.26 3.66
N GLU A 283 -22.08 -5.29 3.88
CA GLU A 283 -22.63 -4.40 2.87
C GLU A 283 -21.95 -3.04 2.95
N LEU A 284 -21.59 -2.48 1.80
CA LEU A 284 -20.96 -1.16 1.72
C LEU A 284 -22.04 -0.10 1.55
N SER A 285 -22.21 0.74 2.56
CA SER A 285 -23.07 1.93 2.47
C SER A 285 -22.34 3.06 1.73
N LEU A 286 -22.35 3.00 0.39
CA LEU A 286 -21.77 4.02 -0.48
C LEU A 286 -22.50 5.39 -0.59
N PRO A 287 -23.81 5.55 -0.27
CA PRO A 287 -24.46 6.85 -0.49
C PRO A 287 -24.08 7.93 0.54
N ARG A 288 -23.37 7.57 1.62
CA ARG A 288 -22.94 8.51 2.68
C ARG A 288 -21.44 8.78 2.65
N LEU A 289 -21.02 9.82 3.35
CA LEU A 289 -19.60 10.05 3.67
C LEU A 289 -19.08 8.94 4.62
N GLN A 290 -17.96 8.31 4.27
CA GLN A 290 -17.29 7.30 5.12
C GLN A 290 -16.22 7.95 6.02
N LEU A 291 -16.65 8.68 7.06
CA LEU A 291 -15.73 9.30 8.02
C LEU A 291 -14.84 8.29 8.74
N GLU A 292 -15.32 7.05 8.90
CA GLU A 292 -14.59 5.97 9.55
C GLU A 292 -13.45 5.37 8.70
N SER A 293 -13.41 5.67 7.39
CA SER A 293 -12.45 5.05 6.47
C SER A 293 -11.00 5.34 6.83
N LEU A 294 -10.13 4.34 6.64
CA LEU A 294 -8.69 4.44 6.89
C LEU A 294 -7.94 4.58 5.58
N HIS A 295 -7.22 5.68 5.41
CA HIS A 295 -6.57 6.04 4.15
C HIS A 295 -5.08 5.71 4.12
N LYS A 296 -4.43 5.70 5.28
CA LYS A 296 -2.99 5.43 5.35
C LYS A 296 -2.63 4.61 6.57
N VAL A 297 -1.77 3.62 6.36
CA VAL A 297 -1.25 2.74 7.40
C VAL A 297 0.25 2.57 7.20
N ARG A 298 1.04 2.69 8.27
CA ARG A 298 2.50 2.53 8.24
C ARG A 298 3.05 1.87 9.49
N PHE A 299 3.82 0.81 9.30
CA PHE A 299 4.67 0.26 10.34
C PHE A 299 5.88 1.16 10.58
N SER A 300 6.39 1.13 11.81
CA SER A 300 7.70 1.65 12.10
C SER A 300 8.78 0.79 11.41
N PRO A 301 9.71 1.38 10.64
CA PRO A 301 10.77 0.63 9.99
C PRO A 301 11.92 0.28 10.95
N ASN A 302 11.99 0.92 12.12
CA ASN A 302 13.13 0.80 13.04
C ASN A 302 13.02 -0.47 13.89
N LEU A 303 14.16 -1.10 14.15
CA LEU A 303 14.25 -2.30 14.99
C LEU A 303 13.71 -2.05 16.41
N ASP A 304 14.01 -0.93 17.06
CA ASP A 304 13.58 -0.71 18.46
C ASP A 304 12.08 -0.39 18.60
N SER A 305 11.42 -0.06 17.49
CA SER A 305 10.01 0.31 17.47
C SER A 305 9.19 -0.48 16.45
N HIS A 306 9.70 -1.63 16.00
CA HIS A 306 9.10 -2.46 14.93
C HIS A 306 7.67 -2.94 15.22
N GLY A 307 7.29 -3.01 16.51
CA GLY A 307 5.93 -3.31 16.96
C GLY A 307 4.92 -2.17 16.79
N TRP A 308 5.37 -0.95 16.47
CA TRP A 308 4.49 0.20 16.31
C TRP A 308 3.90 0.30 14.91
N LEU A 309 2.59 0.54 14.87
CA LEU A 309 1.79 0.73 13.69
C LEU A 309 0.99 2.03 13.81
N VAL A 310 1.07 2.89 12.81
CA VAL A 310 0.32 4.15 12.75
C VAL A 310 -0.73 4.05 11.65
N SER A 311 -1.94 4.54 11.94
CA SER A 311 -3.04 4.64 10.98
C SER A 311 -3.66 6.03 11.00
N GLY A 312 -4.09 6.49 9.83
CA GLY A 312 -4.81 7.75 9.65
C GLY A 312 -5.97 7.58 8.67
N GLY A 313 -7.07 8.28 8.94
CA GLY A 313 -8.33 8.13 8.20
C GLY A 313 -8.98 9.43 7.76
N GLN A 314 -10.14 9.32 7.10
CA GLN A 314 -10.92 10.44 6.56
C GLN A 314 -11.31 11.46 7.63
N ALA A 315 -11.55 11.03 8.87
CA ALA A 315 -11.89 11.91 9.98
C ALA A 315 -10.75 12.83 10.44
N GLY A 316 -9.54 12.70 9.88
CA GLY A 316 -8.36 13.46 10.31
C GLY A 316 -7.75 12.99 11.63
N ILE A 317 -8.21 11.86 12.17
CA ILE A 317 -7.69 11.25 13.39
C ILE A 317 -6.54 10.31 13.02
N VAL A 318 -5.39 10.50 13.69
CA VAL A 318 -4.22 9.62 13.59
C VAL A 318 -4.09 8.82 14.89
N ARG A 319 -3.90 7.51 14.79
CA ARG A 319 -3.75 6.60 15.92
C ARG A 319 -2.44 5.84 15.81
N ALA A 320 -1.79 5.61 16.94
CA ALA A 320 -0.62 4.75 17.05
C ALA A 320 -0.98 3.54 17.91
N HIS A 321 -0.63 2.35 17.42
CA HIS A 321 -0.91 1.06 18.05
C HIS A 321 0.39 0.29 18.22
N CYS A 322 0.58 -0.31 19.41
CA CYS A 322 1.72 -1.17 19.69
C CYS A 322 1.27 -2.64 19.67
N LEU A 323 1.74 -3.41 18.69
CA LEU A 323 1.36 -4.80 18.46
C LEU A 323 2.30 -5.76 19.22
N VAL A 324 2.40 -5.58 20.54
CA VAL A 324 3.40 -6.29 21.39
C VAL A 324 3.32 -7.81 21.24
N GLY A 325 2.11 -8.40 21.18
CA GLY A 325 1.99 -9.86 21.09
C GLY A 325 2.46 -10.47 19.77
N LEU A 326 2.73 -9.66 18.73
CA LEU A 326 3.35 -10.16 17.49
C LEU A 326 4.88 -10.20 17.58
N ALA A 327 5.45 -9.40 18.47
CA ALA A 327 6.90 -9.34 18.71
C ALA A 327 7.37 -10.34 19.77
N SER A 328 6.42 -10.98 20.47
CA SER A 328 6.67 -11.97 21.53
C SER A 328 6.69 -13.41 21.02
#